data_AF-A0A961Q1C8-F1
#
_entry.id   AF-A0A961Q1C8-F1
#
_cell.length_a   1.000
_cell.length_b   1.000
_cell.length_c   1.000
_cell.angle_alpha   90.00
_cell.angle_beta   90.00
_cell.angle_gamma   90.00
#
_symmetry.space_group_name_H-M   'P 1'
#
loop_
_entity.id
_entity.type
_entity.pdbx_description
1 polymer ?
#
loop_
_entity_poly.entity_id
_entity_poly.type
_entity_poly.pdbx_seq_one_letter_code
_entity_poly.pdbx_strand_id
1 'polypeptide(L)'
;MAIDPPSNRLWWKEPIHRIELGWIIIAFLWGLFMFFFMIAWHFIGNQNLSTESYRVLPEQYQERVELFAEEHQLLDASGEPVDVDGVPVVSPPPGEDAYLLGRLWEWWP
;
A
#
# COMPACT_ATOMS: atom_id res chain seq x y z
N MET A 1 9.86 11.87 33.98
CA MET A 1 10.69 10.74 34.46
C MET A 1 11.17 11.12 35.86
N ALA A 2 10.96 10.28 36.87
CA ALA A 2 11.25 10.65 38.27
C ALA A 2 12.77 10.76 38.50
N ILE A 3 13.19 11.84 39.16
CA ILE A 3 14.61 12.14 39.45
C ILE A 3 15.11 11.37 40.68
N ASP A 4 14.21 11.02 41.60
CA ASP A 4 14.51 10.27 42.81
C ASP A 4 13.97 8.82 42.74
N PRO A 5 14.68 7.86 43.36
CA PRO A 5 14.17 6.51 43.50
C PRO A 5 12.90 6.51 44.37
N PRO A 6 11.95 5.58 44.13
CA PRO A 6 10.74 5.48 44.92
C PRO A 6 11.10 5.24 46.41
N SER A 7 10.45 6.01 47.28
CA SER A 7 10.72 6.01 48.73
C SER A 7 10.44 4.65 49.39
N ASN A 8 9.54 3.86 48.81
CA ASN A 8 9.25 2.49 49.23
C ASN A 8 10.01 1.48 48.35
N ARG A 9 10.83 0.63 48.99
CA ARG A 9 11.54 -0.46 48.29
C ARG A 9 10.60 -1.43 47.61
N LEU A 10 9.37 -1.62 48.11
CA LEU A 10 8.37 -2.55 47.56
C LEU A 10 7.33 -1.84 46.66
N TRP A 11 7.70 -0.74 46.00
CA TRP A 11 6.81 0.07 45.14
C TRP A 11 6.05 -0.75 44.08
N TRP A 12 6.62 -1.84 43.57
CA TRP A 12 5.96 -2.71 42.58
C TRP A 12 4.77 -3.52 43.14
N LYS A 13 4.56 -3.52 44.47
CA LYS A 13 3.39 -4.12 45.12
C LYS A 13 2.25 -3.11 45.33
N GLU A 14 2.48 -1.83 45.03
CA GLU A 14 1.45 -0.82 45.16
C GLU A 14 0.33 -1.09 44.14
N PRO A 15 -0.95 -1.10 44.57
CA PRO A 15 -2.05 -1.38 43.66
C PRO A 15 -2.17 -0.27 42.62
N ILE A 16 -2.28 -0.67 41.35
CA ILE A 16 -2.49 0.25 40.24
C ILE A 16 -3.82 0.98 40.45
N HIS A 17 -3.81 2.30 40.25
CA HIS A 17 -5.01 3.10 40.40
C HIS A 17 -6.06 2.69 39.36
N ARG A 18 -7.35 2.67 39.72
CA ARG A 18 -8.44 2.18 38.85
C ARG A 18 -8.51 2.92 37.51
N ILE A 19 -8.18 4.21 37.51
CA ILE A 19 -8.14 5.04 36.28
C ILE A 19 -7.01 4.60 35.34
N GLU A 20 -5.82 4.34 35.89
CA GLU A 20 -4.67 3.88 35.09
C GLU A 20 -4.96 2.50 34.48
N LEU A 21 -5.52 1.59 35.28
CA LEU A 21 -5.96 0.29 34.79
C LEU A 21 -7.00 0.42 33.67
N GLY A 22 -7.94 1.36 33.79
CA GLY A 22 -8.91 1.66 32.74
C GLY A 22 -8.26 2.09 31.43
N TRP A 23 -7.29 2.99 31.47
CA TRP A 23 -6.56 3.42 30.27
C TRP A 23 -5.72 2.31 29.64
N ILE A 24 -5.08 1.46 30.46
CA ILE A 24 -4.34 0.29 29.96
C ILE A 24 -5.29 -0.65 29.21
N ILE A 25 -6.48 -0.92 29.76
CA ILE A 25 -7.49 -1.75 29.11
C ILE A 25 -7.95 -1.13 27.79
N ILE A 26 -8.24 0.18 27.76
CA ILE A 26 -8.66 0.88 26.54
C ILE A 26 -7.57 0.78 25.47
N ALA A 27 -6.32 1.08 25.82
CA ALA A 27 -5.19 1.01 24.88
C ALA A 27 -4.99 -0.42 24.36
N PHE A 28 -5.11 -1.42 25.24
CA PHE A 28 -5.00 -2.83 24.87
C PHE A 28 -6.11 -3.26 23.91
N LEU A 29 -7.37 -2.94 24.24
CA LEU A 29 -8.53 -3.25 23.39
C LEU A 29 -8.45 -2.52 22.04
N TRP A 30 -7.96 -1.28 22.03
CA TRP A 30 -7.72 -0.55 20.79
C TRP A 30 -6.63 -1.20 19.93
N GLY A 31 -5.52 -1.65 20.55
CA GLY A 31 -4.48 -2.41 19.85
C GLY A 31 -5.02 -3.71 19.24
N LEU A 32 -5.82 -4.45 20.00
CA LEU A 32 -6.51 -5.65 19.49
C LEU A 32 -7.45 -5.32 18.32
N PHE A 33 -8.25 -4.27 18.45
CA PHE A 33 -9.15 -3.82 17.38
C PHE A 33 -8.38 -3.54 16.10
N MET A 34 -7.32 -2.72 16.15
CA MET A 34 -6.52 -2.40 14.97
C MET A 34 -5.85 -3.65 14.36
N PHE A 35 -5.35 -4.57 15.19
CA PHE A 35 -4.76 -5.82 14.73
C PHE A 35 -5.77 -6.70 13.98
N PHE A 36 -6.96 -6.93 14.57
CA PHE A 36 -8.00 -7.71 13.90
C PHE A 36 -8.58 -6.99 12.68
N PHE A 37 -8.63 -5.66 12.71
CA PHE A 37 -9.06 -4.88 11.56
C PHE A 37 -8.14 -5.08 10.35
N MET A 38 -6.82 -5.19 10.55
CA MET A 38 -5.90 -5.55 9.45
C MET A 38 -6.21 -6.92 8.85
N ILE A 39 -6.49 -7.93 9.69
CA ILE A 39 -6.87 -9.27 9.22
C ILE A 39 -8.20 -9.22 8.47
N ALA A 40 -9.21 -8.53 9.01
CA ALA A 40 -10.49 -8.36 8.35
C ALA A 40 -10.33 -7.65 7.01
N TRP A 41 -9.49 -6.61 6.95
CA TRP A 41 -9.18 -5.90 5.71
C TRP A 41 -8.44 -6.77 4.69
N HIS A 42 -7.69 -7.80 5.09
CA HIS A 42 -7.10 -8.75 4.14
C HIS A 42 -8.16 -9.54 3.36
N PHE A 43 -9.31 -9.86 3.97
CA PHE A 43 -10.39 -10.61 3.31
C PHE A 43 -11.39 -9.73 2.56
N ILE A 44 -11.63 -8.52 3.07
CA ILE A 44 -12.64 -7.59 2.52
C ILE A 44 -12.00 -6.57 1.58
N GLY A 45 -10.74 -6.22 1.83
CA GLY A 45 -9.98 -5.28 1.02
C GLY A 45 -9.58 -5.93 -0.28
N ASN A 46 -10.05 -5.38 -1.39
CA ASN A 46 -9.72 -5.82 -2.75
C ASN A 46 -8.28 -5.41 -3.16
N GLN A 47 -7.29 -5.58 -2.27
CA GLN A 47 -5.87 -5.39 -2.59
C GLN A 47 -5.34 -6.65 -3.26
N ASN A 48 -5.77 -6.90 -4.49
CA ASN A 48 -5.30 -8.02 -5.31
C ASN A 48 -3.83 -7.83 -5.69
N LEU A 49 -2.93 -8.46 -4.94
CA LEU A 49 -1.63 -8.86 -5.51
C LEU A 49 -1.90 -10.03 -6.44
N SER A 50 -1.67 -9.86 -7.75
CA SER A 50 -1.79 -10.97 -8.70
C SER A 50 -0.85 -12.09 -8.25
N THR A 51 -1.42 -13.27 -7.96
CA THR A 51 -0.65 -14.45 -7.55
C THR A 51 0.05 -15.11 -8.74
N GLU A 52 -0.30 -14.68 -9.96
CA GLU A 52 0.26 -15.22 -11.19
C GLU A 52 1.55 -14.51 -11.56
N SER A 53 2.63 -15.27 -11.70
CA SER A 53 3.90 -14.78 -12.23
C SER A 53 4.32 -15.65 -13.41
N TYR A 54 4.70 -14.99 -14.50
CA TYR A 54 5.09 -15.63 -15.74
C TYR A 54 6.54 -15.34 -16.05
N ARG A 55 7.22 -16.30 -16.68
CA ARG A 55 8.55 -16.07 -17.24
C ARG A 55 8.40 -15.56 -18.67
N VAL A 56 8.94 -14.38 -18.93
CA VAL A 56 8.94 -13.73 -20.24
C VAL A 56 10.36 -13.24 -20.55
N LEU A 57 10.73 -13.21 -21.83
CA LEU A 57 11.97 -12.57 -22.25
C LEU A 57 11.82 -11.05 -22.13
N PRO A 58 12.83 -10.32 -21.61
CA PRO A 58 12.72 -8.87 -21.41
C PRO A 58 12.31 -8.10 -22.66
N GLU A 59 12.91 -8.44 -23.81
CA GLU A 59 12.60 -7.80 -25.11
C GLU A 59 11.14 -7.99 -25.52
N GLN A 60 10.60 -9.20 -25.33
CA GLN A 60 9.20 -9.49 -25.64
C GLN A 60 8.23 -8.76 -24.70
N TYR A 61 8.65 -8.51 -23.45
CA TYR A 61 7.83 -7.74 -22.52
C TYR A 61 7.81 -6.26 -22.87
N GLN A 62 8.96 -5.70 -23.29
CA GLN A 62 9.04 -4.32 -23.76
C GLN A 62 8.12 -4.07 -24.95
N GLU A 63 8.19 -4.92 -25.99
CA GLU A 63 7.32 -4.81 -27.16
C GLU A 63 5.83 -4.89 -26.81
N ARG A 64 5.45 -5.75 -25.85
CA ARG A 64 4.06 -5.84 -25.38
C ARG A 64 3.59 -4.57 -24.68
N VAL A 65 4.43 -4.01 -23.82
CA VAL A 65 4.10 -2.76 -23.11
C VAL A 65 4.02 -1.62 -24.12
N GLU A 66 4.86 -1.64 -25.18
CA GLU A 66 4.82 -0.64 -26.26
C GLU A 66 3.50 -0.67 -27.04
N LEU A 67 3.10 -1.85 -27.49
CA LEU A 67 1.81 -2.03 -28.18
C LEU A 67 0.63 -1.64 -27.28
N PHE A 68 0.68 -1.99 -25.99
CA PHE A 68 -0.33 -1.58 -25.01
C PHE A 68 -0.42 -0.06 -24.87
N ALA A 69 0.73 0.62 -24.83
CA ALA A 69 0.77 2.07 -24.74
C ALA A 69 0.15 2.73 -25.97
N GLU A 70 0.52 2.26 -27.17
CA GLU A 70 -0.02 2.77 -28.44
C GLU A 70 -1.53 2.55 -28.57
N GLU A 71 -2.05 1.40 -28.14
CA GLU A 71 -3.47 1.05 -28.25
C GLU A 71 -4.34 1.87 -27.28
N HIS A 72 -3.84 2.12 -26.07
CA HIS A 72 -4.62 2.74 -25.00
C HIS A 72 -4.22 4.19 -24.69
N GLN A 73 -3.38 4.82 -25.50
CA GLN A 73 -3.00 6.21 -25.28
C GLN A 73 -4.21 7.14 -25.39
N LEU A 74 -4.37 7.99 -24.38
CA LEU A 74 -5.39 9.03 -24.40
C LEU A 74 -5.09 10.06 -25.48
N LEU A 75 -6.14 10.46 -26.18
CA LEU A 75 -6.11 11.57 -27.13
C LEU A 75 -6.76 12.81 -26.49
N ASP A 76 -6.20 13.98 -26.75
CA ASP A 76 -6.76 15.25 -26.30
C ASP A 76 -7.99 15.68 -27.15
N ALA A 77 -8.56 16.84 -26.84
CA ALA A 77 -9.70 17.38 -27.59
C ALA A 77 -9.39 17.72 -29.06
N SER A 78 -8.11 17.82 -29.42
CA SER A 78 -7.63 18.12 -30.77
C SER A 78 -7.26 16.86 -31.54
N GLY A 79 -7.30 15.69 -30.89
CA GLY A 79 -6.92 14.39 -31.46
C GLY A 79 -5.43 14.05 -31.34
N GLU A 80 -4.66 14.84 -30.58
CA GLU A 80 -3.23 14.59 -30.37
C GLU A 80 -3.00 13.68 -29.15
N PRO A 81 -1.97 12.82 -29.18
CA PRO A 81 -1.66 11.94 -28.05
C PRO A 81 -1.25 12.74 -26.80
N VAL A 82 -1.81 12.36 -25.65
CA VAL A 82 -1.48 12.96 -24.36
C VAL A 82 -0.25 12.29 -23.77
N ASP A 83 0.73 13.09 -23.37
CA ASP A 83 1.91 12.64 -22.62
C ASP A 83 2.21 13.58 -21.44
N VAL A 84 2.95 13.06 -20.46
CA VAL A 84 3.52 13.81 -19.34
C VAL A 84 5.02 13.56 -19.34
N ASP A 85 5.81 14.59 -19.60
CA ASP A 85 7.28 14.51 -19.67
C ASP A 85 7.80 13.44 -20.65
N GLY A 86 7.08 13.21 -21.77
CA GLY A 86 7.41 12.18 -22.77
C GLY A 86 6.94 10.77 -22.42
N VAL A 87 6.19 10.60 -21.34
CA VAL A 87 5.55 9.34 -20.96
C VAL A 87 4.07 9.36 -21.36
N PRO A 88 3.59 8.42 -22.19
CA PRO A 88 2.23 8.45 -22.73
C PRO A 88 1.20 8.15 -21.64
N VAL A 89 0.12 8.93 -21.57
CA VAL A 89 -0.96 8.68 -20.61
C VAL A 89 -1.92 7.65 -21.20
N VAL A 90 -1.95 6.46 -20.61
CA VAL A 90 -2.78 5.34 -21.07
C VAL A 90 -4.05 5.20 -20.24
N SER A 91 -5.16 4.80 -20.86
CA SER A 91 -6.45 4.56 -20.20
C SER A 91 -7.09 3.25 -20.69
N PRO A 92 -6.63 2.09 -20.19
CA PRO A 92 -7.26 0.81 -20.50
C PRO A 92 -8.70 0.74 -19.93
N PRO A 93 -9.60 0.00 -20.58
CA PRO A 93 -10.94 -0.27 -20.06
C PRO A 93 -10.94 -0.91 -18.66
N PRO A 94 -11.95 -0.63 -17.82
CA PRO A 94 -12.06 -1.26 -16.50
C PRO A 94 -12.15 -2.79 -16.59
N GLY A 95 -11.28 -3.48 -15.85
CA GLY A 95 -11.24 -4.94 -15.78
C GLY A 95 -10.30 -5.62 -16.76
N GLU A 96 -9.63 -4.86 -17.63
CA GLU A 96 -8.54 -5.35 -18.48
C GLU A 96 -7.18 -5.27 -17.77
N ASP A 97 -6.21 -6.01 -18.31
CA ASP A 97 -4.84 -6.03 -17.80
C ASP A 97 -4.10 -4.75 -18.21
N ALA A 98 -3.45 -4.10 -17.23
CA ALA A 98 -2.57 -2.96 -17.48
C ALA A 98 -1.10 -3.41 -17.45
N TYR A 99 -0.33 -2.99 -18.45
CA TYR A 99 1.09 -3.33 -18.55
C TYR A 99 1.95 -2.13 -18.15
N LEU A 100 2.96 -2.39 -17.31
CA LEU A 100 3.91 -1.37 -16.85
C LEU A 100 5.33 -1.94 -16.86
N LEU A 101 6.22 -1.28 -17.59
CA LEU A 101 7.64 -1.56 -17.65
C LEU A 101 8.39 -0.76 -16.57
N GLY A 102 9.05 -1.47 -15.66
CA GLY A 102 10.05 -0.90 -14.77
C GLY A 102 11.45 -1.03 -15.35
N ARG A 103 12.13 0.10 -15.57
CA ARG A 103 13.54 0.14 -16.01
C ARG A 103 14.39 0.99 -15.06
N LEU A 104 15.68 1.10 -15.36
CA LEU A 104 16.61 1.83 -14.51
C LEU A 104 16.18 3.31 -14.40
N TRP A 105 15.71 3.69 -13.20
CA TRP A 105 15.23 5.03 -12.82
C TRP A 105 13.90 5.49 -13.43
N GLU A 106 13.11 4.60 -14.04
CA GLU A 106 11.89 5.01 -14.76
C GLU A 106 10.82 3.91 -14.79
N TRP A 107 9.57 4.36 -14.83
CA TRP A 107 8.37 3.55 -15.10
C TRP A 107 7.71 4.05 -16.39
N TRP A 108 7.18 3.12 -17.19
CA TRP A 108 6.60 3.43 -18.49
C TRP A 108 5.55 2.37 -18.89
N PRO A 109 4.43 2.71 -19.56
CA PRO A 109 3.85 4.03 -19.72
C PRO A 109 3.21 4.54 -18.42
#